data_AF-A0A536YNG8-F1
#
_entry.id   AF-A0A536YNG8-F1
#
_cell.length_a   1.000
_cell.length_b   1.000
_cell.length_c   1.000
_cell.angle_alpha   90.00
_cell.angle_beta   90.00
_cell.angle_gamma   90.00
#
_symmetry.space_group_name_H-M   'P 1'
#
loop_
_entity.id
_entity.type
_entity.pdbx_description
1 polymer ?
#
loop_
_entity_poly.entity_id
_entity_poly.type
_entity_poly.pdbx_seq_one_letter_code
_entity_poly.pdbx_strand_id
1 'polypeptide(L)' 'RERSFGKASRAIRLPEAVDANAAQAKHVDGVLQLTLPKLVKVSAKQITIQ' A
#
# COMPACT_ATOMS: atom_id res chain seq x y z
N ARG A 1 6.35 19.70 -28.45
CA ARG A 1 5.36 19.39 -27.39
C ARG A 1 6.03 18.50 -26.37
N GLU A 2 6.33 19.02 -25.18
CA GLU A 2 7.34 18.41 -24.28
C GLU A 2 6.75 17.79 -23.00
N ARG A 3 5.53 18.19 -22.62
CA ARG A 3 4.85 17.68 -21.42
C ARG A 3 3.88 16.56 -21.75
N SER A 4 3.97 15.47 -21.00
CA SER A 4 2.96 14.40 -20.96
C SER A 4 1.60 14.97 -20.57
N PHE A 5 0.54 14.57 -21.27
CA PHE A 5 -0.82 15.06 -21.03
C PHE A 5 -1.84 13.93 -21.31
N GLY A 6 -3.02 13.99 -20.69
CA GLY A 6 -4.07 12.99 -20.83
C GLY A 6 -4.25 12.11 -19.58
N LYS A 7 -5.06 11.05 -19.70
CA LYS A 7 -5.32 10.11 -18.60
C LYS A 7 -4.08 9.26 -18.34
N ALA A 8 -3.74 9.04 -17.07
CA ALA A 8 -2.64 8.18 -16.65
C ALA A 8 -3.12 7.13 -15.65
N SER A 9 -2.64 5.90 -15.79
CA SER A 9 -2.82 4.82 -14.83
C SER A 9 -1.52 4.00 -14.70
N ARG A 10 -1.31 3.42 -13.53
CA ARG A 10 -0.19 2.51 -13.22
C ARG A 10 -0.67 1.44 -12.26
N ALA A 11 -0.16 0.23 -12.44
CA ALA A 11 -0.31 -0.88 -11.50
C ALA A 11 1.09 -1.34 -11.11
N ILE A 12 1.33 -1.51 -9.81
CA ILE A 12 2.62 -1.93 -9.26
C ILE A 12 2.35 -3.19 -8.45
N ARG A 13 3.10 -4.27 -8.74
CA ARG A 13 3.04 -5.49 -7.95
C ARG A 13 3.81 -5.29 -6.67
N LEU A 14 3.17 -5.51 -5.53
CA LEU A 14 3.81 -5.42 -4.23
C LEU A 14 4.57 -6.71 -3.92
N PRO A 15 5.75 -6.64 -3.28
CA PRO A 15 6.55 -7.82 -2.95
C PRO A 15 5.95 -8.65 -1.80
N GLU A 16 5.12 -8.03 -0.95
CA GLU A 16 4.51 -8.64 0.23
C GLU A 16 3.07 -8.15 0.40
N ALA A 17 2.31 -8.84 1.24
CA ALA A 17 0.94 -8.45 1.57
C ALA A 17 0.91 -7.23 2.50
N VAL A 18 0.02 -6.29 2.20
CA VAL A 18 -0.15 -5.02 2.93
C VAL A 18 -1.58 -4.89 3.45
N ASP A 19 -1.76 -4.11 4.51
CA ASP A 19 -3.08 -3.75 5.01
C ASP A 19 -3.66 -2.61 4.16
N ALA A 20 -4.54 -2.97 3.23
CA ALA A 20 -5.18 -2.01 2.34
C ALA A 20 -6.10 -1.02 3.08
N ASN A 21 -6.68 -1.42 4.22
CA ASN A 21 -7.58 -0.56 4.99
C ASN A 21 -6.83 0.53 5.76
N ALA A 22 -5.54 0.29 6.06
CA ALA A 22 -4.67 1.23 6.76
C ALA A 22 -3.78 2.06 5.82
N ALA A 23 -3.97 1.96 4.50
CA ALA A 23 -3.20 2.69 3.51
C ALA A 23 -3.42 4.20 3.60
N GLN A 24 -2.35 4.97 3.45
CA GLN A 24 -2.37 6.44 3.53
C GLN A 24 -1.72 7.05 2.29
N ALA A 25 -2.19 8.24 1.90
CA ALA A 25 -1.68 8.98 0.75
C ALA A 25 -1.43 10.45 1.07
N LYS A 26 -0.38 11.03 0.48
CA LYS A 26 -0.07 12.45 0.54
C LYS A 26 0.35 12.93 -0.85
N HIS A 27 -0.10 14.12 -1.26
CA HIS A 27 0.29 14.75 -2.52
C HIS A 27 0.86 16.14 -2.26
N VAL A 28 2.15 16.31 -2.52
CA VAL A 28 2.91 17.55 -2.26
C VAL A 28 3.87 17.78 -3.42
N ASP A 29 3.97 19.02 -3.87
CA ASP A 29 4.91 19.45 -4.93
C ASP A 29 4.84 18.59 -6.22
N GLY A 30 3.65 18.11 -6.57
CA GLY A 30 3.42 17.30 -7.76
C GLY A 30 3.83 15.82 -7.62
N VAL A 31 4.13 15.35 -6.41
CA VAL A 31 4.50 13.97 -6.12
C VAL A 31 3.44 13.30 -5.25
N LEU A 32 2.95 12.14 -5.70
CA LEU A 32 2.07 11.28 -4.91
C LEU A 32 2.91 10.29 -4.10
N GLN A 33 2.85 10.40 -2.77
CA GLN A 33 3.45 9.46 -1.84
C GLN A 33 2.37 8.56 -1.23
N LEU A 34 2.62 7.25 -1.26
CA LEU A 34 1.76 6.23 -0.64
C LEU A 34 2.51 5.54 0.50
N THR A 35 1.86 5.42 1.66
CA THR A 35 2.35 4.63 2.79
C THR A 35 1.46 3.40 2.92
N LEU A 36 2.04 2.21 2.72
CA LEU A 36 1.33 0.93 2.74
C LEU A 36 1.87 0.08 3.90
N PRO A 37 1.16 0.03 5.05
CA PRO A 37 1.58 -0.79 6.17
C PRO A 37 1.59 -2.28 5.79
N LYS A 38 2.64 -3.01 6.18
CA LYS A 38 2.67 -4.47 6.02
C LYS A 38 1.59 -5.12 6.88
N LEU A 39 1.01 -6.22 6.41
CA LEU A 39 0.15 -7.04 7.27
C LEU A 39 0.99 -7.62 8.41
N VAL A 40 0.50 -7.45 9.64
CA VAL A 40 1.14 -8.02 10.83
C VAL A 40 0.97 -9.54 10.77
N LYS A 41 2.08 -10.29 10.76
CA LYS A 41 2.05 -11.74 10.92
C LYS A 41 1.56 -12.04 12.33
N VAL A 42 0.32 -12.48 12.48
CA VAL A 42 -0.25 -12.88 13.77
C VAL A 42 0.59 -14.04 14.30
N SER A 43 1.28 -13.85 15.44
CA SER A 43 1.93 -14.95 16.13
C SER A 43 0.87 -15.98 16.51
N ALA A 44 1.16 -17.27 16.29
CA ALA A 44 0.20 -18.35 16.55
C ALA A 44 -0.44 -18.18 17.93
N LYS A 45 -1.78 -18.14 17.97
CA LYS A 45 -2.52 -18.12 19.24
C LYS A 45 -2.42 -19.51 19.85
N GLN A 46 -1.98 -19.60 21.10
CA GLN A 46 -2.03 -20.84 21.87
C GLN A 46 -3.49 -21.24 22.05
N ILE A 47 -3.86 -22.43 21.57
CA ILE A 47 -5.20 -23.00 21.74
C ILE A 47 -5.16 -23.85 23.02
N THR A 48 -5.99 -23.49 24.01
CA THR A 48 -6.17 -24.31 25.23
C THR A 48 -7.21 -25.39 24.94
N ILE A 49 -6.86 -26.66 25.15
CA ILE A 49 -7.77 -27.81 25.05
C ILE A 49 -8.45 -27.99 26.42
N GLN A 50 -9.78 -28.20 26.43
CA GLN A 50 -10.58 -28.56 27.61
C GLN A 50 -10.87 -30.05 27.64
#